data_AF-G9A388-F1
#
_entry.id   AF-G9A388-F1
#
_cell.length_a   1.000
_cell.length_b   1.000
_cell.length_c   1.000
_cell.angle_alpha   90.00
_cell.angle_beta   90.00
_cell.angle_gamma   90.00
#
_symmetry.space_group_name_H-M   'P 1'
#
loop_
_entity.id
_entity.type
_entity.pdbx_description
1 polymer ?
#
loop_
_entity_poly.entity_id
_entity_poly.type
_entity_poly.pdbx_seq_one_letter_code
_entity_poly.pdbx_strand_id
1 'polypeptide(L)'
;MVEIAESCLNVLHQHGLSSVQFQFCFERAKHDLLANDMACDAIVAEVMQSMDNRPDAATLFGLLLDEARMGIENDSPYGKAFLENAEKAIKARIAAGAGEPLHRLKIAGLYRRASLPVPDILMLDPVGENSTDEIPMPDLDGALAVLAAEVEAEGGGAYEFFSGLDEMSAGMPEDAKAAFVHHLLSLDNPFLERCALYWLVSGASLTREAVAAGLRERLMRGKLEPETLSYLPIIRGWLSASAARAAIDDIGKLALRQGLAEVSKQNRAEPIVSDILATTADGVGAQGLTIVGKLQAQTFVAMILLKTGYGIKDAFVMALLHE
;
A
#
# COMPACT_ATOMS: atom_id res chain seq x y z
N MET A 1 17.82 -26.31 -2.34
CA MET A 1 17.34 -25.12 -3.06
C MET A 1 17.79 -25.24 -4.52
N VAL A 2 17.09 -24.68 -5.51
CA VAL A 2 17.57 -24.67 -6.90
C VAL A 2 18.78 -23.73 -7.00
N GLU A 3 19.85 -24.15 -7.69
CA GLU A 3 21.16 -23.45 -7.72
C GLU A 3 21.05 -21.95 -8.05
N ILE A 4 20.14 -21.57 -8.95
CA ILE A 4 19.93 -20.17 -9.33
C ILE A 4 19.28 -19.33 -8.23
N ALA A 5 18.28 -19.86 -7.53
CA ALA A 5 17.62 -19.16 -6.41
C ALA A 5 18.58 -19.01 -5.23
N GLU A 6 19.35 -20.06 -4.93
CA GLU A 6 20.37 -20.05 -3.89
C GLU A 6 21.49 -19.05 -4.18
N SER A 7 21.96 -19.00 -5.44
CA SER A 7 22.96 -18.05 -5.87
C SER A 7 22.48 -16.59 -5.70
N CYS A 8 21.27 -16.27 -6.16
CA CYS A 8 20.71 -14.92 -6.01
C CYS A 8 20.50 -14.53 -4.54
N LEU A 9 20.00 -15.43 -3.70
CA LEU A 9 19.84 -15.18 -2.27
C LEU A 9 21.18 -14.97 -1.57
N ASN A 10 22.21 -15.74 -1.93
CA ASN A 10 23.56 -15.56 -1.37
C ASN A 10 24.14 -14.19 -1.75
N VAL A 11 23.97 -13.73 -2.99
CA VAL A 11 24.44 -12.39 -3.41
C VAL A 11 23.64 -11.29 -2.70
N LEU A 12 22.32 -11.43 -2.59
CA LEU A 12 21.48 -10.49 -1.83
C LEU A 12 21.94 -10.40 -0.37
N HIS A 13 22.22 -11.55 0.25
CA HIS A 13 22.68 -11.62 1.62
C HIS A 13 24.04 -10.93 1.81
N GLN A 14 25.00 -11.17 0.91
CA GLN A 14 26.36 -10.66 1.05
C GLN A 14 26.46 -9.16 0.77
N HIS A 15 25.67 -8.64 -0.16
CA HIS A 15 25.85 -7.27 -0.67
C HIS A 15 24.67 -6.35 -0.37
N GLY A 16 23.50 -6.89 -0.04
CA GLY A 16 22.28 -6.11 0.20
C GLY A 16 21.57 -5.67 -1.07
N LEU A 17 20.31 -5.26 -0.92
CA LEU A 17 19.39 -4.94 -2.02
C LEU A 17 19.88 -3.79 -2.91
N SER A 18 20.48 -2.75 -2.33
CA SER A 18 20.92 -1.56 -3.05
C SER A 18 22.29 -1.72 -3.74
N SER A 19 22.93 -2.89 -3.61
CA SER A 19 24.25 -3.12 -4.20
C SER A 19 24.19 -3.36 -5.71
N VAL A 20 25.17 -2.82 -6.44
CA VAL A 20 25.32 -3.07 -7.88
C VAL A 20 25.50 -4.56 -8.18
N GLN A 21 26.17 -5.28 -7.29
CA GLN A 21 26.37 -6.73 -7.40
C GLN A 21 25.05 -7.49 -7.40
N PHE A 22 24.17 -7.21 -6.44
CA PHE A 22 22.86 -7.83 -6.39
C PHE A 22 22.00 -7.42 -7.59
N GLN A 23 21.95 -6.12 -7.92
CA GLN A 23 21.15 -5.62 -9.04
C GLN A 23 21.57 -6.31 -10.36
N PHE A 24 22.87 -6.43 -10.63
CA PHE A 24 23.36 -7.13 -11.81
C PHE A 24 23.04 -8.63 -11.79
N CYS A 25 23.19 -9.28 -10.63
CA CYS A 25 22.85 -10.69 -10.45
C CYS A 25 21.37 -10.95 -10.70
N PHE A 26 20.50 -10.14 -10.11
CA PHE A 26 19.05 -10.24 -10.23
C PHE A 26 18.61 -10.00 -11.68
N GLU A 27 19.07 -8.92 -12.33
CA GLU A 27 18.73 -8.63 -13.72
C GLU A 27 19.10 -9.78 -14.68
N ARG A 28 20.20 -10.48 -14.41
CA ARG A 28 20.63 -11.61 -15.23
C ARG A 28 19.82 -12.89 -14.96
N ALA A 29 19.34 -13.07 -13.73
CA ALA A 29 18.67 -14.29 -13.28
C ALA A 29 17.14 -14.21 -13.30
N LYS A 30 16.54 -13.01 -13.31
CA LYS A 30 15.11 -12.81 -13.07
C LYS A 30 14.22 -13.59 -14.05
N HIS A 31 14.61 -13.66 -15.32
CA HIS A 31 13.85 -14.42 -16.31
C HIS A 31 13.80 -15.91 -15.99
N ASP A 32 14.95 -16.48 -15.66
CA ASP A 32 15.08 -17.90 -15.29
C ASP A 32 14.39 -18.19 -13.95
N LEU A 33 14.42 -17.25 -13.00
CA LEU A 33 13.71 -17.35 -11.73
C LEU A 33 12.19 -17.32 -11.92
N LEU A 34 11.68 -16.47 -12.83
CA LEU A 34 10.25 -16.40 -13.16
C LEU A 34 9.77 -17.65 -13.91
N ALA A 35 10.59 -18.20 -14.80
CA ALA A 35 10.23 -19.32 -15.66
C ALA A 35 10.39 -20.70 -15.01
N ASN A 36 11.08 -20.80 -13.86
CA ASN A 36 11.42 -22.07 -13.23
C ASN A 36 10.53 -22.38 -12.00
N ASP A 37 9.59 -23.31 -12.17
CA ASP A 37 8.67 -23.77 -11.13
C ASP A 37 9.38 -24.23 -9.84
N MET A 38 10.53 -24.91 -9.97
CA MET A 38 11.28 -25.39 -8.81
C MET A 38 11.96 -24.25 -8.06
N ALA A 39 12.42 -23.21 -8.77
CA ALA A 39 12.97 -22.02 -8.14
C ALA A 39 11.88 -21.26 -7.38
N CYS A 40 10.68 -21.12 -7.98
CA CYS A 40 9.52 -20.53 -7.34
C CYS A 40 9.12 -21.28 -6.06
N ASP A 41 8.97 -22.61 -6.11
CA ASP A 41 8.64 -23.43 -4.93
C ASP A 41 9.71 -23.31 -3.82
N ALA A 42 10.99 -23.31 -4.19
CA ALA A 42 12.07 -23.17 -3.22
C ALA A 42 12.06 -21.79 -2.53
N ILE A 43 11.80 -20.71 -3.27
CA ILE A 43 11.69 -19.36 -2.71
C ILE A 43 10.49 -19.29 -1.77
N VAL A 44 9.31 -19.73 -2.20
CA VAL A 44 8.10 -19.74 -1.35
C VAL A 44 8.31 -20.56 -0.08
N ALA A 45 8.94 -21.72 -0.19
CA ALA A 45 9.26 -22.56 0.97
C ALA A 45 10.13 -21.82 1.99
N GLU A 46 11.16 -21.11 1.53
CA GLU A 46 12.04 -20.33 2.39
C GLU A 46 11.30 -19.15 3.03
N VAL A 47 10.43 -18.45 2.28
CA VAL A 47 9.60 -17.35 2.83
C VAL A 47 8.71 -17.85 3.98
N MET A 48 8.13 -19.04 3.84
CA MET A 48 7.22 -19.63 4.82
C MET A 48 7.93 -20.33 6.00
N GLN A 49 9.25 -20.47 5.95
CA GLN A 49 10.05 -21.09 7.02
C GLN A 49 10.92 -20.08 7.76
N SER A 50 11.21 -18.92 7.16
CA SER A 50 12.06 -17.91 7.79
C SER A 50 11.40 -17.32 9.04
N MET A 51 12.14 -17.35 10.15
CA MET A 51 11.80 -16.75 11.43
C MET A 51 12.63 -15.49 11.73
N ASP A 52 13.52 -15.06 10.83
CA ASP A 52 14.58 -14.06 11.09
C ASP A 52 14.44 -12.79 10.21
N ASN A 53 14.81 -11.62 10.75
CA ASN A 53 14.94 -10.31 10.07
C ASN A 53 16.10 -10.22 9.05
N ARG A 54 16.59 -11.35 8.52
CA ARG A 54 17.58 -11.32 7.43
C ARG A 54 16.85 -10.88 6.16
N PRO A 55 17.50 -10.22 5.18
CA PRO A 55 16.93 -10.07 3.84
C PRO A 55 16.83 -11.46 3.21
N ASP A 56 15.79 -12.17 3.65
CA ASP A 56 15.45 -13.55 3.43
C ASP A 56 14.63 -13.63 2.15
N ALA A 57 14.20 -14.81 1.76
CA ALA A 57 13.50 -15.02 0.50
C ALA A 57 12.29 -14.11 0.24
N ALA A 58 11.74 -13.41 1.24
CA ALA A 58 10.62 -12.49 1.07
C ALA A 58 10.98 -11.28 0.21
N THR A 59 12.20 -10.75 0.35
CA THR A 59 12.67 -9.63 -0.48
C THR A 59 12.78 -10.07 -1.94
N LEU A 60 13.42 -11.22 -2.19
CA LEU A 60 13.55 -11.75 -3.54
C LEU A 60 12.18 -12.10 -4.14
N PHE A 61 11.31 -12.74 -3.36
CA PHE A 61 9.95 -13.05 -3.80
C PHE A 61 9.17 -11.79 -4.16
N GLY A 62 9.27 -10.73 -3.34
CA GLY A 62 8.68 -9.44 -3.64
C GLY A 62 9.17 -8.82 -4.94
N LEU A 63 10.48 -8.85 -5.21
CA LEU A 63 11.03 -8.38 -6.48
C LEU A 63 10.53 -9.20 -7.68
N LEU A 64 10.37 -10.51 -7.51
CA LEU A 64 9.81 -11.38 -8.55
C LEU A 64 8.32 -11.12 -8.78
N LEU A 65 7.55 -10.76 -7.74
CA LEU A 65 6.18 -10.30 -7.88
C LEU A 65 6.10 -8.99 -8.68
N ASP A 66 7.00 -8.04 -8.42
CA ASP A 66 7.09 -6.78 -9.18
C ASP A 66 7.37 -7.05 -10.67
N GLU A 67 8.34 -7.92 -10.96
CA GLU A 67 8.66 -8.34 -12.33
C GLU A 67 7.52 -9.14 -12.99
N ALA A 68 6.84 -10.00 -12.24
CA ALA A 68 5.68 -10.73 -12.73
C ALA A 68 4.53 -9.79 -13.09
N ARG A 69 4.25 -8.79 -12.26
CA ARG A 69 3.29 -7.71 -12.58
C ARG A 69 3.72 -6.98 -13.85
N MET A 70 4.97 -6.52 -13.93
CA MET A 70 5.49 -5.82 -15.12
C MET A 70 5.40 -6.69 -16.38
N GLY A 71 5.62 -7.99 -16.24
CA GLY A 71 5.44 -8.97 -17.31
C GLY A 71 3.99 -8.99 -17.79
N ILE A 72 3.01 -9.09 -16.89
CA ILE A 72 1.58 -9.09 -17.23
C ILE A 72 1.17 -7.78 -17.93
N GLU A 73 1.64 -6.64 -17.45
CA GLU A 73 1.35 -5.32 -18.02
C GLU A 73 1.92 -5.08 -19.42
N ASN A 74 2.89 -5.92 -19.80
CA ASN A 74 3.57 -5.88 -21.10
C ASN A 74 3.29 -7.16 -21.92
N ASP A 75 2.21 -7.88 -21.62
CA ASP A 75 1.75 -9.10 -22.33
C ASP A 75 2.78 -10.24 -22.38
N SER A 76 3.67 -10.32 -21.38
CA SER A 76 4.65 -11.39 -21.23
C SER A 76 4.02 -12.65 -20.60
N PRO A 77 4.24 -13.85 -21.17
CA PRO A 77 3.63 -15.09 -20.67
C PRO A 77 4.20 -15.54 -19.31
N TYR A 78 5.43 -15.11 -18.96
CA TYR A 78 6.14 -15.58 -17.78
C TYR A 78 5.56 -15.04 -16.47
N GLY A 79 5.03 -13.80 -16.47
CA GLY A 79 4.49 -13.19 -15.26
C GLY A 79 3.28 -13.94 -14.71
N LYS A 80 2.34 -14.30 -15.60
CA LYS A 80 1.16 -15.08 -15.20
C LYS A 80 1.54 -16.48 -14.71
N ALA A 81 2.43 -17.17 -15.42
CA ALA A 81 2.89 -18.50 -15.04
C ALA A 81 3.57 -18.49 -13.66
N PHE A 82 4.40 -17.48 -13.37
CA PHE A 82 5.03 -17.33 -12.06
C PHE A 82 3.99 -17.19 -10.93
N LEU A 83 2.96 -16.36 -11.10
CA LEU A 83 1.93 -16.17 -10.08
C LEU A 83 1.13 -17.46 -9.83
N GLU A 84 0.76 -18.19 -10.88
CA GLU A 84 0.07 -19.49 -10.77
C GLU A 84 0.93 -20.52 -10.02
N ASN A 85 2.23 -20.56 -10.30
CA ASN A 85 3.18 -21.43 -9.61
C ASN A 85 3.38 -21.04 -8.15
N ALA A 86 3.47 -19.74 -7.86
CA ALA A 86 3.59 -19.23 -6.51
C ALA A 86 2.37 -19.60 -5.68
N GLU A 87 1.15 -19.40 -6.20
CA GLU A 87 -0.08 -19.79 -5.53
C GLU A 87 -0.15 -21.30 -5.26
N LYS A 88 0.25 -22.12 -6.24
CA LYS A 88 0.32 -23.58 -6.08
C LYS A 88 1.31 -23.99 -4.97
N ALA A 89 2.49 -23.37 -4.92
CA ALA A 89 3.48 -23.62 -3.89
C ALA A 89 2.95 -23.21 -2.50
N ILE A 90 2.40 -21.99 -2.37
CA ILE A 90 1.78 -21.46 -1.15
C ILE A 90 0.71 -22.43 -0.63
N LYS A 91 -0.19 -22.87 -1.51
CA LYS A 91 -1.27 -23.80 -1.16
C LYS A 91 -0.75 -25.15 -0.68
N ALA A 92 0.29 -25.68 -1.33
CA ALA A 92 0.89 -26.96 -0.93
C ALA A 92 1.53 -26.88 0.47
N ARG A 93 2.16 -25.74 0.81
CA ARG A 93 2.78 -25.53 2.12
C ARG A 93 1.76 -25.38 3.23
N ILE A 94 0.71 -24.58 3.00
CA ILE A 94 -0.40 -24.44 3.95
C ILE A 94 -1.05 -25.81 4.22
N ALA A 95 -1.29 -26.60 3.18
CA ALA A 95 -1.82 -27.96 3.33
C ALA A 95 -0.88 -28.91 4.09
N ALA A 96 0.44 -28.66 4.05
CA ALA A 96 1.44 -29.40 4.82
C ALA A 96 1.62 -28.88 6.26
N GLY A 97 0.83 -27.90 6.69
CA GLY A 97 0.92 -27.29 8.03
C GLY A 97 2.00 -26.23 8.18
N ALA A 98 2.67 -25.82 7.08
CA ALA A 98 3.56 -24.68 7.06
C ALA A 98 2.77 -23.44 6.60
N GLY A 99 2.57 -22.46 7.48
CA GLY A 99 1.75 -21.28 7.14
C GLY A 99 1.12 -20.62 8.35
N GLU A 100 1.94 -20.33 9.37
CA GLU A 100 1.47 -19.55 10.52
C GLU A 100 0.85 -18.23 10.06
N PRO A 101 -0.12 -17.67 10.82
CA PRO A 101 -0.81 -16.44 10.42
C PRO A 101 0.13 -15.29 10.03
N LEU A 102 1.24 -15.12 10.74
CA LEU A 102 2.23 -14.08 10.44
C LEU A 102 2.94 -14.28 9.09
N HIS A 103 3.25 -15.52 8.71
CA HIS A 103 3.84 -15.79 7.38
C HIS A 103 2.83 -15.52 6.27
N ARG A 104 1.56 -15.86 6.48
CA ARG A 104 0.49 -15.56 5.52
C ARG A 104 0.29 -14.06 5.35
N LEU A 105 0.27 -13.29 6.44
CA LEU A 105 0.23 -11.83 6.40
C LEU A 105 1.45 -11.24 5.69
N LYS A 106 2.67 -11.73 5.99
CA LYS A 106 3.91 -11.29 5.34
C LYS A 106 3.81 -11.47 3.83
N ILE A 107 3.40 -12.64 3.35
CA ILE A 107 3.26 -12.91 1.91
C ILE A 107 2.13 -12.08 1.30
N ALA A 108 0.98 -11.96 1.96
CA ALA A 108 -0.12 -11.12 1.50
C ALA A 108 0.33 -9.66 1.33
N GLY A 109 1.16 -9.16 2.24
CA GLY A 109 1.78 -7.85 2.15
C GLY A 109 2.63 -7.68 0.89
N LEU A 110 3.46 -8.68 0.55
CA LEU A 110 4.27 -8.65 -0.66
C LEU A 110 3.41 -8.55 -1.94
N TYR A 111 2.29 -9.28 -2.01
CA TYR A 111 1.33 -9.14 -3.11
C TYR A 111 0.72 -7.75 -3.15
N ARG A 112 0.30 -7.22 -1.99
CA ARG A 112 -0.28 -5.88 -1.88
C ARG A 112 0.70 -4.81 -2.34
N ARG A 113 1.95 -4.86 -1.87
CA ARG A 113 3.02 -3.93 -2.24
C ARG A 113 3.30 -3.97 -3.74
N ALA A 114 3.35 -5.18 -4.31
CA ALA A 114 3.50 -5.37 -5.74
C ALA A 114 2.25 -4.97 -6.55
N SER A 115 1.22 -4.38 -5.93
CA SER A 115 -0.06 -4.01 -6.58
C SER A 115 -0.74 -5.19 -7.30
N LEU A 116 -0.56 -6.39 -6.78
CA LEU A 116 -1.19 -7.61 -7.25
C LEU A 116 -2.40 -7.96 -6.37
N PRO A 117 -3.42 -8.65 -6.91
CA PRO A 117 -4.50 -9.19 -6.10
C PRO A 117 -3.91 -10.18 -5.09
N VAL A 118 -4.28 -10.04 -3.82
CA VAL A 118 -3.88 -10.97 -2.77
C VAL A 118 -4.66 -12.27 -2.96
N PRO A 119 -4.00 -13.44 -3.10
CA PRO A 119 -4.69 -14.72 -3.21
C PRO A 119 -5.54 -15.05 -1.98
N ASP A 120 -6.77 -15.55 -2.19
CA ASP A 120 -7.72 -15.88 -1.11
C ASP A 120 -7.14 -16.86 -0.07
N ILE A 121 -6.23 -17.75 -0.51
CA ILE A 121 -5.57 -18.72 0.38
C ILE A 121 -4.68 -18.07 1.45
N LEU A 122 -4.29 -16.80 1.26
CA LEU A 122 -3.51 -16.02 2.23
C LEU A 122 -4.39 -15.24 3.21
N MET A 123 -5.70 -15.18 2.97
CA MET A 123 -6.62 -14.50 3.88
C MET A 123 -6.72 -15.27 5.19
N LEU A 124 -6.64 -14.56 6.31
CA LEU A 124 -6.80 -15.16 7.63
C LEU A 124 -8.25 -15.55 7.88
N ASP A 125 -8.49 -16.64 8.60
CA ASP A 125 -9.83 -17.05 9.04
C ASP A 125 -10.03 -16.61 10.51
N PRO A 126 -10.91 -15.63 10.79
CA PRO A 126 -11.11 -15.11 12.13
C PRO A 126 -11.76 -16.13 13.09
N VAL A 127 -12.37 -17.20 12.57
CA VAL A 127 -13.07 -18.23 13.36
C VAL A 127 -12.25 -19.52 13.47
N GLY A 128 -11.41 -19.81 12.47
CA GLY A 128 -10.57 -21.01 12.42
C GLY A 128 -9.24 -20.90 13.18
N GLU A 129 -8.76 -19.67 13.41
CA GLU A 129 -7.48 -19.39 14.05
C GLU A 129 -7.62 -19.23 15.57
N ASN A 130 -8.09 -20.29 16.24
CA ASN A 130 -8.05 -20.35 17.70
C ASN A 130 -6.60 -20.53 18.18
N SER A 131 -5.86 -19.43 18.31
CA SER A 131 -4.66 -19.41 19.14
C SER A 131 -5.11 -19.54 20.59
N THR A 132 -4.85 -20.71 21.20
CA THR A 132 -5.12 -21.00 22.61
C THR A 132 -4.20 -20.25 23.58
N ASP A 133 -3.24 -19.49 23.06
CA ASP A 133 -2.36 -18.64 23.84
C ASP A 133 -2.95 -17.22 23.87
N GLU A 134 -3.37 -16.78 25.06
CA GLU A 134 -3.60 -15.36 25.35
C GLU A 134 -2.24 -14.64 25.23
N ILE A 135 -1.85 -14.30 24.02
CA ILE A 135 -0.76 -13.34 23.79
C ILE A 135 -1.27 -12.02 24.37
N PRO A 136 -0.58 -11.41 25.36
CA PRO A 136 -0.96 -10.11 25.86
C PRO A 136 -1.05 -9.16 24.68
N MET A 137 -2.25 -8.65 24.40
CA MET A 137 -2.41 -7.68 23.34
C MET A 137 -1.54 -6.47 23.68
N PRO A 138 -0.54 -6.14 22.83
CA PRO A 138 0.25 -4.94 23.05
C PRO A 138 -0.67 -3.72 23.07
N ASP A 139 -0.22 -2.65 23.73
CA ASP A 139 -0.87 -1.34 23.63
C ASP A 139 -0.82 -0.87 22.18
N LEU A 140 -1.85 -1.25 21.41
CA LEU A 140 -1.94 -0.97 19.98
C LEU A 140 -1.98 0.53 19.73
N ASP A 141 -2.67 1.28 20.59
CA ASP A 141 -2.82 2.73 20.48
C ASP A 141 -1.46 3.41 20.65
N GLY A 142 -0.72 3.02 21.69
CA GLY A 142 0.64 3.48 21.93
C GLY A 142 1.60 3.11 20.79
N ALA A 143 1.53 1.87 20.29
CA ALA A 143 2.37 1.42 19.19
C ALA A 143 2.10 2.19 17.89
N LEU A 144 0.83 2.42 17.54
CA LEU A 144 0.44 3.19 16.35
C LEU A 144 0.90 4.65 16.45
N ALA A 145 0.80 5.26 17.64
CA ALA A 145 1.26 6.62 17.87
C ALA A 145 2.79 6.74 17.73
N VAL A 146 3.55 5.76 18.24
CA VAL A 146 5.02 5.72 18.11
C VAL A 146 5.41 5.57 16.64
N LEU A 147 4.83 4.61 15.92
CA LEU A 147 5.15 4.39 14.51
C LEU A 147 4.78 5.60 13.63
N ALA A 148 3.66 6.25 13.90
CA ALA A 148 3.27 7.48 13.19
C ALA A 148 4.30 8.61 13.41
N ALA A 149 4.75 8.78 14.65
CA ALA A 149 5.76 9.78 14.99
C ALA A 149 7.13 9.46 14.37
N GLU A 150 7.51 8.19 14.29
CA GLU A 150 8.75 7.75 13.62
C GLU A 150 8.72 8.06 12.13
N VAL A 151 7.63 7.71 11.42
CA VAL A 151 7.47 8.04 9.99
C VAL A 151 7.53 9.54 9.77
N GLU A 152 6.86 10.35 10.60
CA GLU A 152 6.90 11.80 10.49
C GLU A 152 8.31 12.37 10.76
N ALA A 153 9.03 11.82 11.75
CA ALA A 153 10.40 12.24 12.07
C ALA A 153 11.40 11.93 10.95
N GLU A 154 11.18 10.86 10.19
CA GLU A 154 11.94 10.51 8.99
C GLU A 154 11.53 11.33 7.74
N GLY A 155 10.56 12.25 7.89
CA GLY A 155 10.06 13.09 6.80
C GLY A 155 9.01 12.39 5.92
N GLY A 156 8.54 11.21 6.32
CA GLY A 156 7.42 10.52 5.70
C GLY A 156 6.08 11.17 6.05
N GLY A 157 5.10 11.00 5.17
CA GLY A 157 3.74 11.50 5.35
C GLY A 157 2.74 10.41 5.71
N ALA A 158 1.48 10.82 5.79
CA ALA A 158 0.37 9.91 6.07
C ALA A 158 0.18 8.83 4.98
N TYR A 159 0.71 9.04 3.76
CA TYR A 159 0.64 8.04 2.68
C TYR A 159 1.63 6.90 2.90
N GLU A 160 2.85 7.23 3.31
CA GLU A 160 3.91 6.26 3.61
C GLU A 160 3.45 5.37 4.78
N PHE A 161 2.87 5.99 5.82
CA PHE A 161 2.29 5.26 6.93
C PHE A 161 1.10 4.39 6.52
N PHE A 162 0.17 4.92 5.72
CA PHE A 162 -0.92 4.14 5.12
C PHE A 162 -0.39 2.94 4.33
N SER A 163 0.63 3.14 3.49
CA SER A 163 1.18 2.09 2.62
C SER A 163 1.74 0.94 3.45
N GLY A 164 2.46 1.25 4.53
CA GLY A 164 2.94 0.24 5.48
C GLY A 164 1.80 -0.51 6.17
N LEU A 165 0.76 0.19 6.65
CA LEU A 165 -0.38 -0.45 7.30
C LEU A 165 -1.24 -1.28 6.33
N ASP A 166 -1.42 -0.84 5.09
CA ASP A 166 -2.16 -1.56 4.06
C ASP A 166 -1.41 -2.83 3.64
N GLU A 167 -0.07 -2.79 3.59
CA GLU A 167 0.80 -3.95 3.41
C GLU A 167 0.64 -4.93 4.59
N MET A 168 0.77 -4.45 5.83
CA MET A 168 0.67 -5.28 7.04
C MET A 168 -0.72 -5.92 7.22
N SER A 169 -1.77 -5.22 6.82
CA SER A 169 -3.14 -5.69 6.92
C SER A 169 -3.60 -6.48 5.70
N ALA A 170 -2.76 -6.67 4.67
CA ALA A 170 -3.18 -7.18 3.36
C ALA A 170 -3.99 -8.49 3.41
N GLY A 171 -3.61 -9.43 4.28
CA GLY A 171 -4.28 -10.72 4.47
C GLY A 171 -5.44 -10.72 5.49
N MET A 172 -5.75 -9.58 6.11
CA MET A 172 -6.90 -9.48 7.02
C MET A 172 -8.22 -9.54 6.25
N PRO A 173 -9.23 -10.27 6.78
CA PRO A 173 -10.62 -10.17 6.35
C PRO A 173 -11.15 -8.74 6.27
N GLU A 174 -12.14 -8.50 5.42
CA GLU A 174 -12.65 -7.15 5.18
C GLU A 174 -13.29 -6.52 6.44
N ASP A 175 -13.97 -7.31 7.26
CA ASP A 175 -14.54 -6.91 8.54
C ASP A 175 -13.46 -6.55 9.57
N ALA A 176 -12.40 -7.35 9.67
CA ALA A 176 -11.24 -7.04 10.51
C ALA A 176 -10.54 -5.75 10.06
N LYS A 177 -10.35 -5.54 8.76
CA LYS A 177 -9.80 -4.28 8.21
C LYS A 177 -10.71 -3.09 8.52
N ALA A 178 -12.02 -3.24 8.33
CA ALA A 178 -12.98 -2.18 8.62
C ALA A 178 -12.97 -1.80 10.10
N ALA A 179 -12.91 -2.77 11.01
CA ALA A 179 -12.77 -2.54 12.45
C ALA A 179 -11.43 -1.84 12.79
N PHE A 180 -10.33 -2.28 12.20
CA PHE A 180 -9.01 -1.67 12.39
C PHE A 180 -8.99 -0.20 11.94
N VAL A 181 -9.52 0.11 10.75
CA VAL A 181 -9.54 1.48 10.24
C VAL A 181 -10.51 2.38 11.02
N HIS A 182 -11.65 1.84 11.47
CA HIS A 182 -12.54 2.57 12.38
C HIS A 182 -11.86 2.90 13.71
N HIS A 183 -11.11 1.93 14.27
CA HIS A 183 -10.31 2.13 15.48
C HIS A 183 -9.27 3.25 15.30
N LEU A 184 -8.54 3.27 14.17
CA LEU A 184 -7.59 4.36 13.85
C LEU A 184 -8.23 5.74 13.92
N LEU A 185 -9.47 5.89 13.42
CA LEU A 185 -10.20 7.16 13.44
C LEU A 185 -10.75 7.53 14.83
N SER A 186 -10.86 6.57 15.72
CA SER A 186 -11.23 6.80 17.12
C SER A 186 -10.11 7.47 17.92
N LEU A 187 -8.85 7.27 17.50
CA LEU A 187 -7.67 7.87 18.11
C LEU A 187 -7.60 9.37 17.80
N ASP A 188 -7.23 10.18 18.78
CA ASP A 188 -7.17 11.64 18.64
C ASP A 188 -5.84 12.10 18.01
N ASN A 189 -5.59 11.66 16.78
CA ASN A 189 -4.36 11.94 16.05
C ASN A 189 -4.67 12.41 14.60
N PRO A 190 -4.41 13.69 14.27
CA PRO A 190 -4.59 14.24 12.92
C PRO A 190 -3.85 13.48 11.80
N PHE A 191 -2.67 12.93 12.09
CA PHE A 191 -1.89 12.15 11.14
C PHE A 191 -2.60 10.84 10.77
N LEU A 192 -3.20 10.16 11.76
CA LEU A 192 -3.98 8.94 11.54
C LEU A 192 -5.31 9.24 10.82
N GLU A 193 -5.94 10.38 11.13
CA GLU A 193 -7.12 10.86 10.40
C GLU A 193 -6.80 11.05 8.91
N ARG A 194 -5.64 11.67 8.61
CA ARG A 194 -5.16 11.86 7.24
C ARG A 194 -4.85 10.54 6.54
N CYS A 195 -4.23 9.60 7.25
CA CYS A 195 -3.93 8.25 6.79
C CYS A 195 -5.21 7.50 6.37
N ALA A 196 -6.27 7.59 7.17
CA ALA A 196 -7.53 6.90 6.90
C ALA A 196 -8.19 7.30 5.56
N LEU A 197 -7.93 8.51 5.05
CA LEU A 197 -8.45 8.97 3.76
C LEU A 197 -7.96 8.13 2.57
N TYR A 198 -6.80 7.49 2.68
CA TYR A 198 -6.32 6.62 1.62
C TYR A 198 -7.20 5.36 1.49
N TRP A 199 -7.62 4.75 2.60
CA TRP A 199 -8.61 3.65 2.57
C TRP A 199 -10.00 4.09 2.09
N LEU A 200 -10.37 5.37 2.25
CA LEU A 200 -11.62 5.87 1.65
C LEU A 200 -11.58 5.75 0.11
N VAL A 201 -10.40 5.92 -0.50
CA VAL A 201 -10.22 5.84 -1.95
C VAL A 201 -9.92 4.40 -2.38
N SER A 202 -8.95 3.74 -1.75
CA SER A 202 -8.41 2.43 -2.16
C SER A 202 -9.17 1.23 -1.60
N GLY A 203 -9.83 1.38 -0.45
CA GLY A 203 -10.42 0.27 0.30
C GLY A 203 -11.60 -0.42 -0.37
N ALA A 204 -11.95 -1.60 0.12
CA ALA A 204 -13.19 -2.29 -0.25
C ALA A 204 -14.42 -1.57 0.35
N SER A 205 -15.65 -2.00 -0.01
CA SER A 205 -16.87 -1.26 0.34
C SER A 205 -16.98 -1.04 1.85
N LEU A 206 -16.78 -2.10 2.64
CA LEU A 206 -16.93 -2.06 4.08
C LEU A 206 -15.85 -1.19 4.73
N THR A 207 -14.60 -1.25 4.24
CA THR A 207 -13.51 -0.39 4.73
C THR A 207 -13.79 1.08 4.45
N ARG A 208 -14.29 1.42 3.24
CA ARG A 208 -14.67 2.80 2.89
C ARG A 208 -15.80 3.32 3.78
N GLU A 209 -16.78 2.47 4.05
CA GLU A 209 -17.90 2.80 4.94
C GLU A 209 -17.44 3.02 6.38
N ALA A 210 -16.51 2.19 6.89
CA ALA A 210 -15.89 2.36 8.20
C ALA A 210 -15.12 3.69 8.31
N VAL A 211 -14.36 4.07 7.27
CA VAL A 211 -13.71 5.39 7.22
C VAL A 211 -14.74 6.51 7.29
N ALA A 212 -15.77 6.46 6.44
CA ALA A 212 -16.80 7.50 6.40
C ALA A 212 -17.56 7.60 7.74
N ALA A 213 -17.82 6.48 8.40
CA ALA A 213 -18.42 6.45 9.74
C ALA A 213 -17.51 7.13 10.78
N GLY A 214 -16.22 6.75 10.82
CA GLY A 214 -15.25 7.35 11.75
C GLY A 214 -15.10 8.86 11.55
N LEU A 215 -14.98 9.33 10.30
CA LEU A 215 -14.93 10.77 10.00
C LEU A 215 -16.18 11.52 10.46
N ARG A 216 -17.36 10.91 10.29
CA ARG A 216 -18.62 11.47 10.79
C ARG A 216 -18.64 11.56 12.31
N GLU A 217 -18.18 10.53 13.01
CA GLU A 217 -18.09 10.55 14.47
C GLU A 217 -17.14 11.64 14.98
N ARG A 218 -15.99 11.81 14.32
CA ARG A 218 -15.05 12.90 14.63
C ARG A 218 -15.69 14.27 14.43
N LEU A 219 -16.43 14.47 13.33
CA LEU A 219 -17.16 15.71 13.09
C LEU A 219 -18.20 15.98 14.19
N MET A 220 -18.96 14.95 14.58
CA MET A 220 -19.96 15.07 15.65
C MET A 220 -19.34 15.41 17.01
N ARG A 221 -18.10 14.98 17.26
CA ARG A 221 -17.32 15.30 18.47
C ARG A 221 -16.57 16.63 18.37
N GLY A 222 -16.62 17.33 17.23
CA GLY A 222 -15.87 18.56 16.99
C GLY A 222 -14.35 18.35 16.89
N LYS A 223 -13.92 17.15 16.49
CA LYS A 223 -12.51 16.72 16.40
C LYS A 223 -12.04 16.41 14.97
N LEU A 224 -12.89 16.64 13.97
CA LEU A 224 -12.50 16.47 12.57
C LEU A 224 -11.60 17.63 12.15
N GLU A 225 -10.44 17.34 11.59
CA GLU A 225 -9.53 18.40 11.16
C GLU A 225 -10.14 19.20 10.00
N PRO A 226 -10.06 20.54 10.02
CA PRO A 226 -10.54 21.37 8.92
C PRO A 226 -9.87 21.02 7.59
N GLU A 227 -8.60 20.62 7.63
CA GLU A 227 -7.87 20.22 6.44
C GLU A 227 -8.48 18.94 5.84
N THR A 228 -8.75 17.92 6.64
CA THR A 228 -9.43 16.69 6.21
C THR A 228 -10.78 16.98 5.56
N LEU A 229 -11.58 17.85 6.18
CA LEU A 229 -12.87 18.26 5.64
C LEU A 229 -12.73 18.90 4.23
N SER A 230 -11.64 19.64 3.99
CA SER A 230 -11.36 20.28 2.69
C SER A 230 -11.09 19.27 1.56
N TYR A 231 -10.62 18.06 1.88
CA TYR A 231 -10.33 17.02 0.88
C TYR A 231 -11.57 16.21 0.49
N LEU A 232 -12.58 16.14 1.36
CA LEU A 232 -13.75 15.30 1.13
C LEU A 232 -14.51 15.62 -0.18
N PRO A 233 -14.69 16.89 -0.60
CA PRO A 233 -15.30 17.21 -1.90
C PRO A 233 -14.49 16.69 -3.09
N ILE A 234 -13.16 16.66 -2.99
CA ILE A 234 -12.26 16.14 -4.03
C ILE A 234 -12.40 14.62 -4.09
N ILE A 235 -12.24 13.95 -2.94
CA ILE A 235 -12.33 12.49 -2.82
C ILE A 235 -13.71 11.99 -3.26
N ARG A 236 -14.79 12.71 -2.93
CA ARG A 236 -16.15 12.42 -3.38
C ARG A 236 -16.23 12.22 -4.90
N GLY A 237 -15.45 12.98 -5.68
CA GLY A 237 -15.39 12.87 -7.14
C GLY A 237 -14.84 11.54 -7.64
N TRP A 238 -14.05 10.85 -6.83
CA TRP A 238 -13.43 9.56 -7.15
C TRP A 238 -14.24 8.35 -6.67
N LEU A 239 -15.20 8.57 -5.76
CA LEU A 239 -16.06 7.51 -5.26
C LEU A 239 -17.18 7.19 -6.27
N SER A 240 -17.42 5.90 -6.50
CA SER A 240 -18.63 5.41 -7.16
C SER A 240 -19.88 5.80 -6.37
N ALA A 241 -21.07 5.65 -6.97
CA ALA A 241 -22.33 5.84 -6.26
C ALA A 241 -22.53 4.72 -5.21
N SER A 242 -22.02 4.95 -3.99
CA SER A 242 -21.94 3.97 -2.90
C SER A 242 -22.41 4.57 -1.56
N ALA A 243 -22.56 3.71 -0.54
CA ALA A 243 -22.89 4.13 0.82
C ALA A 243 -21.82 5.09 1.39
N ALA A 244 -20.53 4.82 1.13
CA ALA A 244 -19.44 5.72 1.51
C ALA A 244 -19.62 7.11 0.87
N ARG A 245 -19.94 7.20 -0.43
CA ARG A 245 -20.18 8.49 -1.09
C ARG A 245 -21.36 9.24 -0.47
N ALA A 246 -22.45 8.55 -0.16
CA ALA A 246 -23.60 9.13 0.53
C ALA A 246 -23.24 9.65 1.94
N ALA A 247 -22.42 8.91 2.69
CA ALA A 247 -21.95 9.32 4.01
C ALA A 247 -21.07 10.57 3.94
N ILE A 248 -20.18 10.68 2.95
CA ILE A 248 -19.39 11.90 2.70
C ILE A 248 -20.29 13.10 2.38
N ASP A 249 -21.35 12.90 1.59
CA ASP A 249 -22.32 13.95 1.30
C ASP A 249 -23.00 14.46 2.58
N ASP A 250 -23.33 13.55 3.49
CA ASP A 250 -23.96 13.89 4.76
C ASP A 250 -23.00 14.56 5.75
N ILE A 251 -21.72 14.19 5.74
CA ILE A 251 -20.65 14.91 6.47
C ILE A 251 -20.57 16.35 5.98
N GLY A 252 -20.55 16.58 4.66
CA GLY A 252 -20.52 17.93 4.09
C GLY A 252 -21.73 18.78 4.49
N LYS A 253 -22.95 18.21 4.43
CA LYS A 253 -24.18 18.88 4.90
C LYS A 253 -24.12 19.21 6.40
N LEU A 254 -23.60 18.30 7.21
CA LEU A 254 -23.48 18.49 8.66
C LEU A 254 -22.46 19.60 8.99
N ALA A 255 -21.29 19.59 8.34
CA ALA A 255 -20.27 20.61 8.53
C ALA A 255 -20.76 22.00 8.13
N LEU A 256 -21.54 22.10 7.04
CA LEU A 256 -22.19 23.35 6.64
C LEU A 256 -23.17 23.86 7.71
N ARG A 257 -23.99 22.98 8.28
CA ARG A 257 -24.93 23.35 9.38
C ARG A 257 -24.20 23.81 10.64
N GLN A 258 -22.99 23.31 10.88
CA GLN A 258 -22.14 23.71 12.00
C GLN A 258 -21.26 24.95 11.70
N GLY A 259 -21.33 25.52 10.49
CA GLY A 259 -20.54 26.69 10.10
C GLY A 259 -19.06 26.42 9.82
N LEU A 260 -18.65 25.17 9.65
CA LEU A 260 -17.25 24.76 9.51
C LEU A 260 -16.70 24.83 8.07
N ALA A 261 -17.58 25.04 7.08
CA ALA A 261 -17.19 25.03 5.66
C ALA A 261 -16.28 26.20 5.23
N GLU A 262 -16.34 27.32 5.94
CA GLU A 262 -15.45 28.46 5.68
C GLU A 262 -14.08 28.28 6.36
N VAL A 263 -14.06 27.59 7.51
CA VAL A 263 -12.81 27.29 8.25
C VAL A 263 -11.90 26.36 7.44
N SER A 264 -12.47 25.39 6.69
CA SER A 264 -11.69 24.48 5.85
C SER A 264 -11.05 25.14 4.61
N LYS A 265 -11.47 26.36 4.25
CA LYS A 265 -10.91 27.10 3.10
C LYS A 265 -9.91 28.17 3.52
N GLN A 266 -9.96 28.60 4.78
CA GLN A 266 -9.06 29.60 5.32
C GLN A 266 -7.69 28.97 5.51
N ASN A 267 -6.67 29.51 4.83
CA ASN A 267 -5.23 29.16 4.91
C ASN A 267 -4.67 28.15 3.90
N ARG A 268 -5.43 27.67 2.90
CA ARG A 268 -4.82 26.89 1.82
C ARG A 268 -4.19 27.81 0.79
N ALA A 269 -2.86 27.89 0.75
CA ALA A 269 -2.17 28.51 -0.37
C ALA A 269 -2.48 27.70 -1.63
N GLU A 270 -3.00 28.36 -2.67
CA GLU A 270 -3.22 27.70 -3.95
C GLU A 270 -1.89 27.59 -4.70
N PRO A 271 -1.53 26.39 -5.20
CA PRO A 271 -0.34 26.23 -6.01
C PRO A 271 -0.52 26.98 -7.34
N ILE A 272 0.48 27.79 -7.70
CA ILE A 272 0.58 28.43 -9.00
C ILE A 272 1.29 27.45 -9.94
N VAL A 273 0.54 26.85 -10.86
CA VAL A 273 1.11 25.98 -11.90
C VAL A 273 1.77 26.85 -12.95
N SER A 274 3.09 26.70 -13.13
CA SER A 274 3.86 27.43 -14.13
C SER A 274 3.92 26.70 -15.47
N ASP A 275 4.00 25.36 -15.44
CA ASP A 275 4.11 24.56 -16.66
C ASP A 275 3.52 23.16 -16.50
N ILE A 276 3.06 22.57 -17.60
CA ILE A 276 2.59 21.19 -17.69
C ILE A 276 3.17 20.56 -18.95
N LEU A 277 4.01 19.54 -18.76
CA LEU A 277 4.64 18.75 -19.80
C LEU A 277 3.99 17.36 -19.84
N ALA A 278 3.78 16.84 -21.04
CA ALA A 278 3.29 15.49 -21.26
C ALA A 278 4.22 14.75 -22.21
N THR A 279 4.59 13.51 -21.89
CA THR A 279 5.27 12.65 -22.85
C THR A 279 4.28 12.21 -23.93
N THR A 280 4.81 11.73 -25.05
CA THR A 280 3.99 10.87 -25.92
C THR A 280 3.67 9.58 -25.18
N ALA A 281 2.54 8.95 -25.52
CA ALA A 281 2.26 7.61 -25.05
C ALA A 281 3.25 6.65 -25.71
N ASP A 282 3.86 5.76 -24.92
CA ASP A 282 4.72 4.72 -25.48
C ASP A 282 3.90 3.64 -26.23
N GLY A 283 4.60 2.71 -26.87
CA GLY A 283 3.97 1.63 -27.65
C GLY A 283 3.15 0.64 -26.83
N VAL A 284 3.19 0.74 -25.49
CA VAL A 284 2.41 -0.07 -24.56
C VAL A 284 1.42 0.78 -23.75
N GLY A 285 1.18 2.04 -24.15
CA GLY A 285 0.15 2.91 -23.60
C GLY A 285 0.48 3.57 -22.25
N ALA A 286 1.76 3.72 -21.89
CA ALA A 286 2.21 4.52 -20.75
C ALA A 286 2.48 5.97 -21.16
N GLN A 287 2.09 6.94 -20.33
CA GLN A 287 2.29 8.36 -20.55
C GLN A 287 2.67 9.06 -19.25
N GLY A 288 3.74 9.86 -19.27
CA GLY A 288 4.13 10.71 -18.15
C GLY A 288 3.53 12.11 -18.28
N LEU A 289 3.10 12.67 -17.15
CA LEU A 289 2.76 14.08 -16.97
C LEU A 289 3.70 14.67 -15.93
N THR A 290 4.22 15.86 -16.19
CA THR A 290 5.05 16.62 -15.27
C THR A 290 4.47 18.00 -15.11
N ILE A 291 4.18 18.39 -13.87
CA ILE A 291 3.60 19.68 -13.50
C ILE A 291 4.64 20.42 -12.69
N VAL A 292 5.05 21.59 -13.16
CA VAL A 292 5.95 22.48 -12.42
C VAL A 292 5.13 23.62 -11.87
N GLY A 293 5.35 23.98 -10.61
CA GLY A 293 4.64 25.08 -10.00
C GLY A 293 5.33 25.64 -8.76
N LYS A 294 4.67 26.60 -8.14
CA LYS A 294 5.07 27.17 -6.86
C LYS A 294 3.94 27.07 -5.86
N LEU A 295 4.26 26.60 -4.68
CA LEU A 295 3.40 26.68 -3.52
C LEU A 295 4.06 27.63 -2.52
N GLN A 296 3.46 28.80 -2.32
CA GLN A 296 4.07 29.90 -1.57
C GLN A 296 5.46 30.26 -2.14
N ALA A 297 6.53 30.10 -1.36
CA ALA A 297 7.91 30.39 -1.76
C ALA A 297 8.64 29.17 -2.36
N GLN A 298 8.04 27.98 -2.31
CA GLN A 298 8.71 26.74 -2.70
C GLN A 298 8.29 26.32 -4.11
N THR A 299 9.27 25.98 -4.95
CA THR A 299 9.00 25.40 -6.26
C THR A 299 8.80 23.90 -6.09
N PHE A 300 7.81 23.35 -6.78
CA PHE A 300 7.54 21.91 -6.79
C PHE A 300 7.51 21.37 -8.21
N VAL A 301 7.82 20.08 -8.32
CA VAL A 301 7.61 19.27 -9.51
C VAL A 301 6.74 18.10 -9.11
N ALA A 302 5.54 18.01 -9.65
CA ALA A 302 4.69 16.84 -9.53
C ALA A 302 4.83 16.00 -10.79
N MET A 303 5.00 14.69 -10.64
CA MET A 303 5.07 13.74 -11.73
C MET A 303 3.95 12.73 -11.58
N ILE A 304 3.28 12.41 -12.68
CA ILE A 304 2.19 11.43 -12.73
C ILE A 304 2.47 10.49 -13.89
N LEU A 305 2.50 9.19 -13.63
CA LEU A 305 2.58 8.16 -14.66
C LEU A 305 1.19 7.56 -14.88
N LEU A 306 0.70 7.64 -16.12
CA LEU A 306 -0.55 7.02 -16.55
C LEU A 306 -0.24 5.77 -17.37
N LYS A 307 -1.08 4.75 -17.25
CA LYS A 307 -1.03 3.55 -18.10
C LYS A 307 -2.44 3.14 -18.54
N THR A 308 -2.60 2.92 -19.83
CA THR A 308 -3.86 2.45 -20.41
C THR A 308 -4.30 1.15 -19.76
N GLY A 309 -5.57 1.07 -19.34
CA GLY A 309 -6.12 -0.08 -18.62
C GLY A 309 -5.84 -0.11 -17.12
N TYR A 310 -4.97 0.76 -16.60
CA TYR A 310 -4.60 0.80 -15.18
C TYR A 310 -4.83 2.17 -14.51
N GLY A 311 -4.86 3.28 -15.27
CA GLY A 311 -5.04 4.62 -14.71
C GLY A 311 -3.72 5.22 -14.24
N ILE A 312 -3.71 5.84 -13.06
CA ILE A 312 -2.48 6.39 -12.43
C ILE A 312 -1.66 5.22 -11.87
N LYS A 313 -0.47 5.02 -12.40
CA LYS A 313 0.50 4.02 -11.94
C LYS A 313 1.42 4.55 -10.86
N ASP A 314 1.79 5.80 -10.97
CA ASP A 314 2.66 6.45 -10.00
C ASP A 314 2.33 7.94 -9.95
N ALA A 315 2.48 8.54 -8.79
CA ALA A 315 2.34 9.97 -8.60
C ALA A 315 3.15 10.42 -7.39
N PHE A 316 4.04 11.39 -7.59
CA PHE A 316 4.82 11.96 -6.52
C PHE A 316 5.07 13.44 -6.74
N VAL A 317 5.35 14.15 -5.65
CA VAL A 317 5.67 15.57 -5.65
C VAL A 317 7.03 15.76 -5.02
N MET A 318 7.94 16.36 -5.75
CA MET A 318 9.25 16.77 -5.25
C MET A 318 9.23 18.27 -5.00
N ALA A 319 9.56 18.67 -3.78
CA ALA A 319 9.91 20.04 -3.50
C ALA A 319 11.35 20.30 -3.94
N LEU A 320 11.55 21.31 -4.79
CA LEU A 320 12.90 21.77 -5.12
C LEU A 320 13.37 22.67 -3.98
N LEU A 321 14.46 22.27 -3.32
CA LEU A 321 15.16 23.16 -2.40
C LEU A 321 15.74 24.33 -3.21
N HIS A 322 15.63 25.53 -2.65
CA HIS A 322 16.38 26.68 -3.15
C HIS A 322 17.87 26.39 -2.88
N GLU A 323 18.68 26.31 -3.96
CA GLU A 323 20.13 26.52 -3.86
C GLU A 323 20.45 27.92 -3.35
#